data_AF-A0A426UBZ3-F1
#
_entry.id   AF-A0A426UBZ3-F1
#
_cell.length_a   1.000
_cell.length_b   1.000
_cell.length_c   1.000
_cell.angle_alpha   90.00
_cell.angle_beta   90.00
_cell.angle_gamma   90.00
#
_symmetry.space_group_name_H-M   'P 1'
#
loop_
_entity.id
_entity.type
_entity.pdbx_description
1 polymer ?
#
loop_
_entity_poly.entity_id
_entity_poly.type
_entity_poly.pdbx_seq_one_letter_code
_entity_poly.pdbx_strand_id
1 'polypeptide(L)'
;MHPDFSSKRAKKLIHEHGLSEEEIQQIIASARINLATFDPEYRTNVTQIADMLQKSRPTIYGWADRALEATILSLRNIRSGRPRKERERGHGADG
;
A
#
# COMPACT_ATOMS: atom_id res chain seq x y z
N MET A 1 -12.07 12.12 -9.37
CA MET A 1 -10.88 11.96 -10.24
C MET A 1 -10.70 10.47 -10.45
N HIS A 2 -10.98 9.97 -11.66
CA HIS A 2 -10.66 8.57 -11.99
C HIS A 2 -9.13 8.45 -12.11
N PRO A 3 -8.50 7.44 -11.49
CA PRO A 3 -7.08 7.19 -11.72
C PRO A 3 -6.87 6.93 -13.21
N ASP A 4 -5.92 7.64 -13.84
CA ASP A 4 -5.55 7.33 -15.21
C ASP A 4 -4.67 6.07 -15.22
N PHE A 5 -5.29 4.93 -15.50
CA PHE A 5 -4.62 3.65 -15.66
C PHE A 5 -3.92 3.52 -17.02
N SER A 6 -3.72 4.60 -17.79
CA SER A 6 -3.14 4.56 -19.14
C SER A 6 -1.75 3.94 -19.22
N SER A 7 -0.95 3.97 -18.14
CA SER A 7 0.40 3.43 -18.18
C SER A 7 0.40 1.90 -18.36
N LYS A 8 1.12 1.40 -19.38
CA LYS A 8 1.30 -0.04 -19.64
C LYS A 8 1.81 -0.79 -18.41
N ARG A 9 2.67 -0.15 -17.61
CA ARG A 9 3.22 -0.71 -16.38
C ARG A 9 2.15 -0.88 -15.29
N ALA A 10 1.30 0.13 -15.05
CA ALA A 10 0.23 0.01 -14.06
C ALA A 10 -0.77 -1.08 -14.46
N LYS A 11 -1.18 -1.15 -15.73
CA LYS A 11 -2.07 -2.20 -16.22
C LYS A 11 -1.50 -3.60 -16.01
N LYS A 12 -0.21 -3.77 -16.30
CA LYS A 12 0.50 -5.03 -16.08
C LYS A 12 0.48 -5.43 -14.61
N LEU A 13 0.82 -4.52 -13.70
CA LEU A 13 0.84 -4.79 -12.26
C LEU A 13 -0.55 -5.12 -11.70
N ILE A 14 -1.58 -4.37 -12.12
CA ILE A 14 -2.97 -4.63 -11.72
C ILE A 14 -3.37 -6.05 -12.13
N HIS A 15 -3.05 -6.46 -13.37
CA HIS A 15 -3.37 -7.78 -13.87
C HIS A 15 -2.58 -8.89 -13.17
N GLU A 16 -1.26 -8.74 -13.04
CA GLU A 16 -0.37 -9.75 -12.42
C GLU A 16 -0.71 -10.01 -10.95
N HIS A 17 -1.15 -8.98 -10.23
CA HIS A 17 -1.50 -9.09 -8.81
C HIS A 17 -2.99 -9.24 -8.56
N GLY A 18 -3.83 -9.29 -9.61
CA GLY A 18 -5.28 -9.45 -9.47
C GLY A 18 -5.95 -8.36 -8.65
N LEU A 19 -5.44 -7.12 -8.71
CA LEU A 19 -5.88 -6.04 -7.83
C LEU A 19 -7.32 -5.62 -8.13
N SER A 20 -8.14 -5.58 -7.09
CA SER A 20 -9.47 -4.98 -7.14
C SER A 20 -9.41 -3.45 -7.20
N GLU A 21 -10.49 -2.83 -7.67
CA GLU A 21 -10.64 -1.37 -7.67
C GLU A 21 -10.43 -0.77 -6.27
N GLU A 22 -10.93 -1.43 -5.22
CA GLU A 22 -10.77 -0.98 -3.83
C GLU A 22 -9.30 -1.01 -3.38
N GLU A 23 -8.58 -2.09 -3.69
CA GLU A 23 -7.15 -2.20 -3.36
C GLU A 23 -6.32 -1.17 -4.10
N ILE A 24 -6.64 -0.90 -5.36
CA ILE A 24 -6.01 0.15 -6.15
C ILE A 24 -6.23 1.53 -5.51
N GLN A 25 -7.48 1.83 -5.12
CA GLN A 25 -7.81 3.08 -4.45
C GLN A 25 -7.09 3.21 -3.10
N GLN A 26 -7.00 2.12 -2.33
CA GLN A 26 -6.23 2.07 -1.09
C GLN A 26 -4.74 2.34 -1.34
N ILE A 27 -4.12 1.71 -2.35
CA ILE A 27 -2.72 1.94 -2.72
C ILE A 27 -2.49 3.41 -3.07
N ILE A 28 -3.36 4.01 -3.89
CA ILE A 28 -3.26 5.42 -4.28
C ILE A 28 -3.42 6.32 -3.06
N ALA A 29 -4.40 6.06 -2.19
CA ALA A 29 -4.61 6.85 -0.97
C ALA A 29 -3.37 6.80 -0.07
N SER A 30 -2.87 5.62 0.25
CA SER A 30 -1.65 5.43 1.05
C SER A 30 -0.44 6.15 0.44
N ALA A 31 -0.24 6.03 -0.88
CA ALA A 31 0.85 6.69 -1.57
C ALA A 31 0.77 8.22 -1.49
N ARG A 32 -0.44 8.79 -1.63
CA ARG A 32 -0.65 10.26 -1.53
C ARG A 32 -0.38 10.77 -0.11
N ILE A 33 -0.78 10.03 0.93
CA ILE A 33 -0.49 10.41 2.31
C ILE A 33 1.02 10.31 2.58
N ASN A 34 1.65 9.21 2.20
CA ASN A 34 3.08 9.02 2.38
C ASN A 34 3.89 10.09 1.65
N LEU A 35 3.51 10.45 0.42
CA LEU A 35 4.18 11.52 -0.32
C LEU A 35 4.08 12.87 0.41
N ALA A 36 2.90 13.22 0.95
CA ALA A 36 2.73 14.45 1.74
C ALA A 36 3.54 14.44 3.05
N THR A 37 3.86 13.25 3.58
CA THR A 37 4.75 13.13 4.75
C THR A 37 6.21 13.43 4.41
N PHE A 38 6.67 13.07 3.20
CA PHE A 38 8.07 13.22 2.78
C PHE A 38 8.35 14.51 2.02
N ASP A 39 7.35 15.05 1.34
CA ASP A 39 7.43 16.27 0.55
C ASP A 39 6.48 17.32 1.15
N PRO A 40 7.01 18.32 1.88
CA PRO A 40 6.21 19.38 2.48
C PRO A 40 5.47 20.27 1.46
N GLU A 41 5.96 20.32 0.22
CA GLU A 41 5.31 21.08 -0.87
C GLU A 41 4.11 20.30 -1.43
N TYR A 42 4.13 18.97 -1.32
CA TYR A 42 3.04 18.11 -1.74
C TYR A 42 1.88 18.13 -0.73
N ARG A 43 0.77 18.77 -1.13
CA ARG A 43 -0.47 18.85 -0.33
C ARG A 43 -1.41 17.70 -0.68
N THR A 44 -1.83 16.95 0.34
CA THR A 44 -2.92 15.96 0.21
C THR A 44 -4.07 16.32 1.15
N ASN A 45 -5.31 16.18 0.69
CA ASN A 45 -6.51 16.43 1.50
C ASN A 45 -7.11 15.10 1.97
N VAL A 46 -6.77 14.71 3.20
CA VAL A 46 -7.19 13.43 3.79
C VAL A 46 -8.71 13.36 3.97
N THR A 47 -9.36 14.48 4.30
CA THR A 47 -10.82 14.54 4.43
C THR A 47 -11.49 14.21 3.11
N GLN A 48 -11.05 14.85 2.02
CA GLN A 48 -11.59 14.58 0.69
C GLN A 48 -11.35 13.12 0.24
N ILE A 49 -10.17 12.55 0.55
CA ILE A 49 -9.88 11.14 0.25
C ILE A 49 -10.81 10.22 1.03
N ALA A 50 -10.99 10.48 2.32
CA ALA A 50 -11.88 9.70 3.19
C ALA A 50 -13.32 9.73 2.67
N ASP A 51 -13.83 10.91 2.30
CA ASP A 51 -15.18 11.11 1.77
C ASP A 51 -15.36 10.37 0.42
N MET A 52 -14.41 10.52 -0.51
CA MET A 52 -14.44 9.86 -1.82
C MET A 52 -14.48 8.33 -1.71
N LEU A 53 -13.76 7.77 -0.74
CA LEU A 53 -13.65 6.32 -0.55
C LEU A 53 -14.68 5.77 0.45
N GLN A 54 -15.55 6.63 0.98
CA GLN A 54 -16.52 6.28 2.03
C GLN A 54 -15.86 5.57 3.22
N LYS A 55 -14.68 6.03 3.63
CA LYS A 55 -13.95 5.51 4.80
C LYS A 55 -13.73 6.62 5.82
N SER A 56 -13.39 6.22 7.05
CA SER A 56 -13.00 7.20 8.08
C SER A 56 -11.57 7.72 7.85
N ARG A 57 -11.28 8.96 8.27
CA ARG A 57 -9.91 9.50 8.25
C ARG A 57 -8.91 8.58 8.99
N PRO A 58 -9.21 8.04 10.18
CA PRO A 58 -8.35 7.05 10.84
C PRO A 58 -8.05 5.82 9.98
N THR A 59 -9.04 5.32 9.22
CA THR A 59 -8.83 4.20 8.29
C THR A 59 -7.80 4.55 7.22
N ILE A 60 -7.90 5.75 6.62
CA ILE A 60 -6.93 6.22 5.60
C ILE A 60 -5.52 6.33 6.17
N TYR A 61 -5.36 6.91 7.38
CA TYR A 61 -4.05 6.97 8.03
C TYR A 61 -3.51 5.57 8.33
N GLY A 62 -4.33 4.66 8.86
CA GLY A 62 -3.93 3.28 9.11
C GLY A 62 -3.54 2.50 7.86
N TRP A 63 -4.03 2.89 6.67
CA TRP A 63 -3.54 2.35 5.39
C TRP A 63 -2.17 2.91 5.01
N ALA A 64 -1.95 4.21 5.23
CA ALA A 64 -0.69 4.87 4.94
C ALA A 64 0.43 4.33 5.84
N ASP A 65 0.17 4.21 7.14
CA ASP A 65 1.11 3.70 8.14
C ASP A 65 1.56 2.28 7.80
N ARG A 66 0.61 1.37 7.53
CA ARG A 66 0.92 -0.02 7.13
C ARG A 66 1.73 -0.09 5.83
N ALA A 67 1.41 0.75 4.86
CA ALA A 67 2.17 0.81 3.61
C ALA A 67 3.61 1.31 3.84
N LEU A 68 3.79 2.28 4.74
CA LEU A 68 5.10 2.80 5.11
C LEU A 68 5.93 1.74 5.86
N GLU A 69 5.34 1.06 6.84
CA GLU A 69 5.98 -0.05 7.56
C GLU A 69 6.45 -1.17 6.63
N ALA A 70 5.58 -1.60 5.70
CA ALA A 70 5.91 -2.61 4.69
C ALA A 70 7.06 -2.16 3.79
N THR A 71 7.10 -0.87 3.43
CA THR A 71 8.20 -0.28 2.65
C THR A 71 9.51 -0.30 3.44
N ILE A 72 9.49 0.11 4.71
CA ILE A 72 10.67 0.07 5.59
C ILE A 72 11.18 -1.36 5.74
N LEU A 73 10.29 -2.33 5.95
CA LEU A 73 10.65 -3.74 6.07
C LEU A 73 11.30 -4.26 4.78
N SER A 74 10.70 -3.96 3.63
CA SER A 74 11.24 -4.34 2.31
C SER A 74 12.64 -3.78 2.10
N LEU A 75 12.86 -2.49 2.39
CA LEU A 75 14.17 -1.86 2.28
C LEU A 75 15.21 -2.49 3.21
N ARG A 76 14.81 -2.82 4.45
CA ARG A 76 15.69 -3.51 5.40
C ARG A 76 16.09 -4.90 4.90
N ASN A 77 15.16 -5.65 4.31
CA ASN A 77 15.42 -6.98 3.75
C ASN A 77 16.35 -6.93 2.52
N ILE A 78 16.16 -5.93 1.65
CA ILE A 78 17.06 -5.68 0.52
C ILE A 78 18.46 -5.36 1.04
N ARG A 79 18.57 -4.45 2.01
CA ARG A 79 19.86 -4.04 2.60
C ARG A 79 20.57 -5.18 3.34
N SER A 80 19.84 -6.08 3.99
CA SER A 80 20.42 -7.21 4.73
C SER A 80 20.73 -8.42 3.85
N GLY A 81 20.42 -8.39 2.55
CA GLY A 81 20.71 -9.48 1.61
C GLY A 81 19.92 -10.77 1.85
N ARG A 82 18.93 -10.78 2.76
CA ARG A 82 18.09 -11.95 3.03
C ARG A 82 16.61 -11.56 3.04
N PRO A 83 15.79 -12.08 2.11
CA PRO A 83 14.37 -12.19 2.36
C PRO A 83 14.21 -13.03 3.64
N ARG A 84 13.55 -12.51 4.67
CA ARG A 84 13.11 -13.34 5.79
C ARG A 84 12.21 -14.42 5.20
N LYS A 85 12.70 -15.67 5.12
CA LYS A 85 11.89 -16.84 4.81
C LYS A 85 10.78 -16.86 5.85
N GLU A 86 9.56 -16.59 5.41
CA GLU A 86 8.37 -16.74 6.24
C GLU A 86 8.41 -18.17 6.76
N ARG A 87 8.56 -18.33 8.09
CA ARG A 87 8.44 -19.66 8.68
C ARG A 87 6.99 -20.05 8.47
N GLU A 88 6.75 -20.88 7.46
CA GLU A 88 5.62 -21.79 7.45
C GLU A 88 5.54 -22.39 8.84
N ARG A 89 4.55 -21.98 9.62
CA ARG A 89 4.18 -22.71 10.82
C ARG A 89 3.55 -24.00 10.34
N GLY A 90 4.40 -24.98 10.03
CA GLY A 90 4.06 -26.38 10.22
C GLY A 90 3.71 -26.57 11.70
N HIS A 91 2.43 -26.60 12.00
CA HIS A 91 1.91 -27.60 12.92
C HIS A 91 1.35 -28.67 12.00
N GLY A 92 2.02 -29.80 11.80
CA GLY A 92 2.45 -30.69 12.87
C GLY A 92 1.34 -31.70 13.01
N ALA A 93 1.50 -32.81 12.28
CA ALA A 93 0.70 -34.00 12.45
C ALA A 93 0.90 -34.57 13.87
N ASP A 94 -0.20 -34.88 14.54
CA ASP A 94 -0.38 -36.04 15.39
C ASP A 94 -1.66 -36.71 14.83
N GLY A 95 -1.70 -37.98 14.48
CA GLY A 95 -1.18 -39.12 15.23
C GLY A 95 -2.38 -39.84 15.83
#